data_AF-A0AAE9S0G1-F1
#
_entry.id   AF-A0AAE9S0G1-F1
#
_cell.length_a   1.000
_cell.length_b   1.000
_cell.length_c   1.000
_cell.angle_alpha   90.00
_cell.angle_beta   90.00
_cell.angle_gamma   90.00
#
_symmetry.space_group_name_H-M   'P 1'
#
loop_
_entity.id
_entity.type
_entity.pdbx_description
1 polymer ?
#
loop_
_entity_poly.entity_id
_entity_poly.type
_entity_poly.pdbx_seq_one_letter_code
_entity_poly.pdbx_strand_id
1 'polypeptide(L)'
;MAKIIRFNFKGINTLHKPPIQFNHMSWSNRCIVFCGVGFGSGLLPKAPGTFGSAFALLFIPLWLNLGFLNSIYAIIFMSLIGIYICGQTAKIMGVHDDGRIVWDEFAGQSITLLPLIYFGQMSVFSALIGFLLFRLFDVWKPWPIRVIDRQVHGGFGIMLDDIIAGLWAALCIFIYLNISLA
;
A
#
# COMPACT_ATOMS: atom_id res chain seq x y z
N MET A 1 -16.58 52.89 3.31
CA MET A 1 -17.38 51.66 3.06
C MET A 1 -16.61 50.78 2.09
N ALA A 2 -16.07 49.66 2.55
CA ALA A 2 -15.25 48.76 1.75
C ALA A 2 -16.11 47.88 0.83
N LYS A 3 -15.74 47.80 -0.45
CA LYS A 3 -16.28 46.84 -1.43
C LYS A 3 -15.81 45.43 -1.03
N ILE A 4 -16.72 44.60 -0.55
CA ILE A 4 -16.48 43.17 -0.35
C ILE A 4 -16.49 42.50 -1.72
N ILE A 5 -15.31 42.07 -2.18
CA ILE A 5 -15.14 41.21 -3.34
C ILE A 5 -15.74 39.84 -2.98
N ARG A 6 -16.88 39.48 -3.59
CA ARG A 6 -17.40 38.11 -3.55
C ARG A 6 -16.60 37.26 -4.54
N PHE A 7 -15.63 36.51 -4.05
CA PHE A 7 -15.05 35.40 -4.80
C PHE A 7 -16.06 34.26 -4.84
N ASN A 8 -16.69 34.09 -6.00
CA ASN A 8 -17.57 32.96 -6.29
C ASN A 8 -16.70 31.78 -6.72
N PHE A 9 -16.28 30.94 -5.77
CA PHE A 9 -15.63 29.65 -6.07
C PHE A 9 -16.68 28.65 -6.59
N LYS A 10 -17.06 28.81 -7.87
CA LYS A 10 -17.71 27.75 -8.64
C LYS A 10 -16.64 26.71 -9.01
N GLY A 11 -16.78 25.48 -8.51
CA GLY A 11 -16.22 24.30 -9.17
C GLY A 11 -14.94 23.71 -8.58
N ILE A 12 -14.93 23.39 -7.27
CA ILE A 12 -14.11 22.28 -6.79
C ILE A 12 -15.06 21.23 -6.26
N ASN A 13 -15.48 20.31 -7.14
CA ASN A 13 -16.06 19.04 -6.70
C ASN A 13 -14.93 18.22 -6.06
N THR A 14 -14.51 18.58 -4.84
CA THR A 14 -13.87 17.58 -3.97
C THR A 14 -14.99 16.61 -3.63
N LEU A 15 -15.05 15.46 -4.31
CA LEU A 15 -15.78 14.30 -3.83
C LEU A 15 -15.34 14.08 -2.38
N HIS A 16 -16.14 14.56 -1.43
CA HIS A 16 -15.88 14.38 -0.02
C HIS A 16 -16.00 12.87 0.20
N LYS A 17 -14.87 12.18 0.33
CA LYS A 17 -14.86 10.73 0.54
C LYS A 17 -15.81 10.41 1.70
N PRO A 18 -16.66 9.37 1.58
CA PRO A 18 -17.64 9.09 2.62
C PRO A 18 -16.92 8.83 3.96
N PRO A 19 -17.40 9.41 5.07
CA PRO A 19 -16.80 9.16 6.38
C PRO A 19 -16.95 7.69 6.74
N ILE A 20 -15.90 7.10 7.32
CA ILE A 20 -15.94 5.70 7.75
C ILE A 20 -16.70 5.62 9.07
N GLN A 21 -17.91 5.10 9.00
CA GLN A 21 -18.81 5.01 10.15
C GLN A 21 -18.63 3.68 10.90
N PHE A 22 -17.50 3.52 11.60
CA PHE A 22 -17.19 2.29 12.35
C PHE A 22 -18.32 1.87 13.30
N ASN A 23 -19.00 2.83 13.95
CA ASN A 23 -20.05 2.57 14.92
C ASN A 23 -21.28 1.83 14.33
N HIS A 24 -21.53 1.95 13.04
CA HIS A 24 -22.66 1.30 12.35
C HIS A 24 -22.31 -0.07 11.77
N MET A 25 -21.05 -0.50 11.87
CA MET A 25 -20.58 -1.79 11.36
C MET A 25 -20.70 -2.89 12.42
N SER A 26 -20.96 -4.13 11.98
CA SER A 26 -20.77 -5.32 12.82
C SER A 26 -19.32 -5.43 13.29
N TRP A 27 -19.08 -6.15 14.39
CA TRP A 27 -17.72 -6.29 14.94
C TRP A 27 -16.74 -6.91 13.94
N SER A 28 -17.16 -7.91 13.16
CA SER A 28 -16.35 -8.51 12.10
C SER A 28 -15.96 -7.50 11.01
N ASN A 29 -16.91 -6.67 10.56
CA ASN A 29 -16.66 -5.65 9.56
C ASN A 29 -15.74 -4.55 10.07
N ARG A 30 -15.83 -4.18 11.36
CA ARG A 30 -14.88 -3.24 11.98
C ARG A 30 -13.46 -3.77 11.92
N CYS A 31 -13.24 -5.04 12.27
CA CYS A 31 -11.92 -5.66 12.20
C CYS A 31 -11.38 -5.68 10.78
N ILE A 32 -12.21 -6.05 9.79
CA ILE A 32 -11.80 -6.08 8.37
C ILE A 32 -11.41 -4.68 7.89
N VAL A 33 -12.26 -3.68 8.12
CA VAL A 33 -11.98 -2.30 7.70
C VAL A 33 -10.75 -1.75 8.43
N PHE A 34 -10.60 -2.03 9.72
CA PHE A 34 -9.44 -1.61 10.50
C PHE A 34 -8.13 -2.16 9.95
N CYS A 35 -8.10 -3.44 9.57
CA CYS A 35 -6.97 -4.02 8.84
C CYS A 35 -6.80 -3.37 7.46
N GLY A 36 -7.88 -3.23 6.69
CA GLY A 36 -7.85 -2.65 5.35
C GLY A 36 -7.28 -1.24 5.29
N VAL A 37 -7.56 -0.41 6.31
CA VAL A 37 -7.01 0.95 6.42
C VAL A 37 -5.64 1.00 7.12
N GLY A 38 -4.95 -0.14 7.22
CA GLY A 38 -3.59 -0.22 7.76
C GLY A 38 -3.48 0.17 9.23
N PHE A 39 -4.44 -0.29 10.05
CA PHE A 39 -4.51 0.05 11.48
C PHE A 39 -4.70 1.55 11.76
N GLY A 40 -5.22 2.29 10.76
CA GLY A 40 -5.48 3.72 10.84
C GLY A 40 -4.49 4.59 10.06
N SER A 41 -3.39 4.03 9.55
CA SER A 41 -2.41 4.78 8.73
C SER A 41 -3.03 5.33 7.44
N GLY A 42 -3.92 4.57 6.81
CA GLY A 42 -4.66 4.99 5.62
C GLY A 42 -5.73 6.07 5.87
N LEU A 43 -5.97 6.47 7.12
CA LEU A 43 -6.96 7.52 7.45
C LEU A 43 -6.37 8.93 7.45
N LEU A 44 -5.08 9.07 7.22
CA LEU A 44 -4.41 10.37 7.23
C LEU A 44 -4.85 11.24 6.03
N PRO A 45 -5.03 12.56 6.24
CA PRO A 45 -5.76 13.43 5.32
C PRO A 45 -5.02 13.73 4.01
N LYS A 46 -3.70 13.53 3.97
CA LYS A 46 -2.85 13.82 2.80
C LYS A 46 -2.05 12.57 2.45
N ALA A 47 -2.12 12.13 1.19
CA ALA A 47 -1.37 10.96 0.70
C ALA A 47 -1.46 9.73 1.64
N PRO A 48 -2.67 9.22 1.94
CA PRO A 48 -2.87 8.10 2.87
C PRO A 48 -1.97 6.90 2.57
N GLY A 49 -1.74 6.63 1.28
CA GLY A 49 -0.82 5.58 0.86
C GLY A 49 0.66 5.81 1.21
N THR A 50 1.13 7.06 1.22
CA THR A 50 2.50 7.33 1.72
C THR A 50 2.63 6.96 3.19
N PHE A 51 1.59 7.22 3.99
CA PHE A 51 1.59 6.86 5.39
C PHE A 51 1.39 5.36 5.64
N GLY A 52 0.56 4.69 4.83
CA GLY A 52 0.40 3.23 4.85
C GLY A 52 1.74 2.54 4.59
N SER A 53 2.36 2.87 3.47
CA SER A 53 3.67 2.35 3.07
C SER A 53 4.78 2.68 4.09
N ALA A 54 4.79 3.88 4.67
CA ALA A 54 5.77 4.25 5.70
C ALA A 54 5.54 3.47 7.00
N PHE A 55 4.29 3.23 7.39
CA PHE A 55 3.94 2.43 8.56
C PHE A 55 4.34 0.95 8.36
N ALA A 56 4.25 0.43 7.13
CA ALA A 56 4.72 -0.93 6.81
C ALA A 56 6.21 -1.12 7.14
N LEU A 57 7.05 -0.07 7.09
CA LEU A 57 8.46 -0.16 7.48
C LEU A 57 8.66 -0.51 8.96
N LEU A 58 7.69 -0.23 9.83
CA LEU A 58 7.75 -0.63 11.24
C LEU A 58 7.75 -2.16 11.42
N PHE A 59 7.35 -2.92 10.40
CA PHE A 59 7.35 -4.38 10.40
C PHE A 59 8.70 -4.98 9.97
N ILE A 60 9.71 -4.17 9.61
CA ILE A 60 11.06 -4.66 9.26
C ILE A 60 11.65 -5.61 10.33
N PRO A 61 11.60 -5.32 11.65
CA PRO A 61 12.12 -6.23 12.66
C PRO A 61 11.44 -7.61 12.65
N LEU A 62 10.15 -7.67 12.33
CA LEU A 62 9.41 -8.93 12.19
C LEU A 62 9.98 -9.76 11.04
N TRP A 63 10.18 -9.15 9.86
CA TRP A 63 10.71 -9.84 8.69
C TRP A 63 12.14 -10.35 8.91
N LEU A 64 12.97 -9.54 9.58
CA LEU A 64 14.33 -9.95 9.95
C LEU A 64 14.33 -11.14 10.92
N ASN A 65 13.42 -11.15 11.90
CA ASN A 65 13.32 -12.25 12.87
C ASN A 65 12.81 -13.54 12.24
N LEU A 66 11.85 -13.45 11.31
CA LEU A 66 11.35 -14.60 10.57
C LEU A 66 12.43 -15.22 9.66
N GLY A 67 13.32 -14.39 9.11
CA GLY A 67 14.27 -14.79 8.09
C GLY A 67 13.64 -14.90 6.71
N PHE A 68 14.46 -15.13 5.68
CA PHE A 68 14.06 -15.00 4.28
C PHE A 68 12.90 -15.94 3.87
N LEU A 69 13.03 -17.25 4.07
CA LEU A 69 12.02 -18.22 3.63
C LEU A 69 10.67 -18.03 4.34
N ASN A 70 10.68 -17.82 5.65
CA ASN A 70 9.45 -17.60 6.41
C ASN A 70 8.79 -16.25 6.06
N SER A 71 9.60 -15.23 5.74
CA SER A 71 9.08 -13.95 5.25
C SER A 71 8.34 -14.13 3.92
N ILE A 72 8.86 -14.94 2.99
CA ILE A 72 8.15 -15.25 1.73
C ILE A 72 6.79 -15.89 2.01
N TYR A 73 6.73 -16.93 2.84
CA TYR A 73 5.47 -17.61 3.15
C TYR A 73 4.47 -16.67 3.83
N ALA A 74 4.92 -15.85 4.77
CA ALA A 74 4.11 -14.88 5.46
C ALA A 74 3.60 -13.77 4.52
N ILE A 75 4.41 -13.30 3.58
CA ILE A 75 4.01 -12.32 2.57
C ILE A 75 2.98 -12.91 1.60
N ILE A 76 3.18 -14.15 1.13
CA ILE A 76 2.19 -14.84 0.27
C ILE A 76 0.85 -14.95 1.01
N PHE A 77 0.87 -15.37 2.27
CA PHE A 77 -0.33 -15.47 3.08
C PHE A 77 -1.01 -14.11 3.31
N MET A 78 -0.22 -13.07 3.64
CA MET A 78 -0.69 -11.69 3.78
C MET A 78 -1.34 -11.17 2.48
N SER A 79 -0.76 -11.49 1.32
CA SER A 79 -1.30 -11.12 0.01
C SER A 79 -2.61 -11.82 -0.29
N LEU A 80 -2.71 -13.12 -0.01
CA LEU A 80 -3.93 -13.91 -0.25
C LEU A 80 -5.10 -13.44 0.62
N ILE A 81 -4.85 -13.18 1.91
CA ILE A 81 -5.87 -12.61 2.81
C ILE A 81 -6.17 -11.16 2.41
N GLY A 82 -5.17 -10.41 1.96
CA GLY A 82 -5.31 -9.04 1.48
C GLY A 82 -6.36 -8.90 0.38
N ILE A 83 -6.46 -9.86 -0.54
CA ILE A 83 -7.50 -9.86 -1.59
C ILE A 83 -8.90 -9.76 -0.98
N TYR A 84 -9.15 -10.54 0.08
CA TYR A 84 -10.41 -10.50 0.80
C TYR A 84 -10.55 -9.21 1.60
N ILE A 85 -9.54 -8.80 2.36
CA ILE A 85 -9.58 -7.60 3.22
C ILE A 85 -9.82 -6.34 2.39
N CYS A 86 -9.03 -6.11 1.35
CA CYS A 86 -9.16 -4.94 0.48
C CYS A 86 -10.52 -4.95 -0.23
N GLY A 87 -10.92 -6.11 -0.78
CA GLY A 87 -12.20 -6.24 -1.48
C GLY A 87 -13.42 -6.02 -0.58
N GLN A 88 -13.41 -6.56 0.64
CA GLN A 88 -14.49 -6.34 1.60
C GLN A 88 -14.49 -4.91 2.15
N THR A 89 -13.32 -4.34 2.42
CA THR A 89 -13.21 -2.95 2.88
C THR A 89 -13.79 -1.98 1.85
N ALA A 90 -13.45 -2.16 0.57
CA ALA A 90 -14.02 -1.38 -0.54
C ALA A 90 -15.55 -1.50 -0.59
N LYS A 91 -16.09 -2.73 -0.48
CA LYS A 91 -17.54 -2.98 -0.46
C LYS A 91 -18.23 -2.31 0.74
N ILE A 92 -17.69 -2.48 1.95
CA ILE A 92 -18.27 -1.93 3.18
C ILE A 92 -18.26 -0.39 3.15
N MET A 93 -17.20 0.20 2.60
CA MET A 93 -17.06 1.65 2.46
C MET A 93 -17.85 2.22 1.28
N GLY A 94 -18.40 1.38 0.40
CA GLY A 94 -19.13 1.82 -0.79
C GLY A 94 -18.24 2.57 -1.78
N VAL A 95 -16.96 2.21 -1.85
CA VAL A 95 -15.95 2.87 -2.70
C VAL A 95 -15.29 1.85 -3.62
N HIS A 96 -14.82 2.34 -4.78
CA HIS A 96 -13.97 1.59 -5.68
C HIS A 96 -12.57 2.18 -5.59
N ASP A 97 -11.56 1.33 -5.36
CA ASP A 97 -10.15 1.69 -5.38
C ASP A 97 -9.83 2.99 -4.61
N ASP A 98 -10.06 2.97 -3.29
CA ASP A 98 -9.86 4.12 -2.42
C ASP A 98 -8.50 4.02 -1.74
N GLY A 99 -7.62 4.98 -1.98
CA GLY A 99 -6.28 5.01 -1.35
C GLY A 99 -6.24 5.10 0.19
N ARG A 100 -7.38 5.03 0.89
CA ARG A 100 -7.44 4.75 2.33
C ARG A 100 -7.25 3.26 2.64
N ILE A 101 -7.50 2.38 1.67
CA ILE A 101 -7.19 0.96 1.74
C ILE A 101 -5.70 0.85 1.42
N VAL A 102 -4.91 0.34 2.36
CA VAL A 102 -3.44 0.35 2.30
C VAL A 102 -2.84 -1.00 2.71
N TRP A 103 -3.64 -2.06 2.83
CA TRP A 103 -3.12 -3.39 3.16
C TRP A 103 -2.27 -3.98 2.02
N ASP A 104 -2.67 -3.70 0.79
CA ASP A 104 -1.91 -3.90 -0.44
C ASP A 104 -0.52 -3.27 -0.36
N GLU A 105 -0.40 -2.06 0.18
CA GLU A 105 0.89 -1.38 0.31
C GLU A 105 1.82 -2.09 1.28
N PHE A 106 1.29 -2.68 2.35
CA PHE A 106 2.09 -3.45 3.30
C PHE A 106 2.65 -4.70 2.61
N ALA A 107 1.87 -5.33 1.72
CA ALA A 107 2.31 -6.47 0.94
C ALA A 107 3.36 -6.09 -0.09
N GLY A 108 3.10 -5.07 -0.91
CA GLY A 108 4.04 -4.58 -1.93
C GLY A 108 5.36 -4.10 -1.33
N GLN A 109 5.30 -3.32 -0.24
CA GLN A 109 6.48 -2.85 0.47
C GLN A 109 7.27 -4.02 1.07
N SER A 110 6.61 -5.04 1.64
CA SER A 110 7.27 -6.22 2.18
C SER A 110 7.98 -7.03 1.10
N ILE A 111 7.37 -7.19 -0.08
CA ILE A 111 8.00 -7.83 -1.26
C ILE A 111 9.27 -7.07 -1.65
N THR A 112 9.19 -5.73 -1.72
CA THR A 112 10.32 -4.86 -2.09
C THR A 112 11.56 -5.12 -1.23
N LEU A 113 11.36 -5.45 0.05
CA LEU A 113 12.43 -5.61 1.02
C LEU A 113 13.04 -7.02 1.05
N LEU A 114 12.45 -8.01 0.37
CA LEU A 114 12.94 -9.39 0.35
C LEU A 114 14.41 -9.56 -0.09
N PRO A 115 14.91 -8.88 -1.14
CA PRO A 115 16.32 -8.97 -1.53
C PRO A 115 17.27 -8.49 -0.43
N LEU A 116 16.88 -7.46 0.34
CA LEU A 116 17.70 -6.95 1.44
C LEU A 116 17.82 -7.98 2.58
N ILE A 117 16.74 -8.72 2.84
CA ILE A 117 16.74 -9.82 3.81
C ILE A 117 17.61 -10.96 3.29
N TYR A 118 17.48 -11.32 2.02
CA TYR A 118 18.24 -12.41 1.40
C TYR A 118 19.76 -12.20 1.46
N PHE A 119 20.23 -11.00 1.09
CA PHE A 119 21.65 -10.66 1.07
C PHE A 119 22.18 -10.18 2.44
N GLY A 120 21.33 -10.08 3.47
CA GLY A 120 21.71 -9.55 4.77
C GLY A 120 22.12 -8.07 4.75
N GLN A 121 21.58 -7.29 3.81
CA GLN A 121 21.92 -5.87 3.58
C GLN A 121 20.83 -4.91 4.10
N MET A 122 20.04 -5.36 5.08
CA MET A 122 19.00 -4.52 5.69
C MET A 122 19.64 -3.45 6.58
N SER A 123 19.38 -2.19 6.26
CA SER A 123 19.79 -1.01 7.03
C SER A 123 18.69 0.05 6.92
N VAL A 124 18.72 1.08 7.77
CA VAL A 124 17.79 2.21 7.66
C VAL A 124 17.87 2.85 6.28
N PHE A 125 19.09 3.01 5.74
CA PHE A 125 19.28 3.61 4.43
C PHE A 125 18.71 2.74 3.31
N SER A 126 19.03 1.44 3.28
CA SER A 126 18.51 0.54 2.25
C SER A 126 16.99 0.34 2.34
N ALA A 127 16.42 0.36 3.55
CA ALA A 127 14.97 0.38 3.76
C ALA A 127 14.32 1.64 3.19
N LEU A 128 14.92 2.82 3.38
CA LEU A 128 14.43 4.07 2.79
C LEU A 128 14.51 4.05 1.25
N ILE A 129 15.59 3.50 0.68
CA ILE A 129 15.68 3.30 -0.77
C ILE A 129 14.59 2.35 -1.26
N GLY A 130 14.36 1.24 -0.55
CA GLY A 130 13.27 0.31 -0.86
C GLY A 130 11.89 0.97 -0.79
N PHE A 131 11.64 1.80 0.22
CA PHE A 131 10.42 2.60 0.33
C PHE A 131 10.22 3.53 -0.87
N LEU A 132 11.25 4.30 -1.23
CA LEU A 132 11.17 5.23 -2.36
C LEU A 132 10.99 4.52 -3.70
N LEU A 133 11.67 3.40 -3.92
CA LEU A 133 11.51 2.58 -5.12
C LEU A 133 10.11 1.98 -5.21
N PHE A 134 9.60 1.42 -4.12
CA PHE A 134 8.23 0.90 -4.08
C PHE A 134 7.22 2.00 -4.46
N ARG A 135 7.29 3.16 -3.80
CA ARG A 135 6.41 4.30 -4.09
C ARG A 135 6.55 4.81 -5.51
N LEU A 136 7.76 4.79 -6.08
CA LEU A 136 7.97 5.15 -7.47
C LEU A 136 7.18 4.23 -8.40
N PHE A 137 7.26 2.91 -8.22
CA PHE A 137 6.57 1.94 -9.06
C PHE A 137 5.05 1.92 -8.84
N ASP A 138 4.59 2.02 -7.59
CA ASP A 138 3.17 2.09 -7.25
C ASP A 138 2.51 3.34 -7.85
N VAL A 139 3.13 4.52 -7.70
CA VAL A 139 2.55 5.77 -8.23
C VAL A 139 2.67 5.86 -9.77
N TRP A 140 3.78 5.38 -10.34
CA TRP A 140 4.02 5.50 -11.78
C TRP A 140 3.20 4.49 -12.59
N LYS A 141 2.97 3.30 -12.03
CA LYS A 141 2.32 2.14 -12.68
C LYS A 141 2.84 1.93 -14.12
N PRO A 142 4.13 1.56 -14.31
CA PRO A 142 4.64 1.22 -15.64
C PRO A 142 3.92 0.00 -16.22
N TRP A 143 4.04 -0.20 -17.53
CA TRP A 143 3.57 -1.45 -18.15
C TRP A 143 4.30 -2.66 -17.50
N PRO A 144 3.61 -3.76 -17.14
CA PRO A 144 2.21 -4.10 -17.42
C PRO A 144 1.18 -3.70 -16.35
N ILE A 145 1.59 -3.07 -15.23
CA ILE A 145 0.71 -2.73 -14.08
C ILE A 145 -0.54 -1.99 -14.55
N ARG A 146 -0.35 -0.92 -15.33
CA ARG A 146 -1.45 -0.07 -15.83
C ARG A 146 -2.47 -0.80 -16.70
N VAL A 147 -2.08 -1.89 -17.38
CA VAL A 147 -3.01 -2.68 -18.21
C VAL A 147 -3.85 -3.58 -17.33
N ILE A 148 -3.24 -4.20 -16.32
CA ILE A 148 -3.87 -5.10 -15.37
C ILE A 148 -4.86 -4.33 -14.48
N ASP A 149 -4.42 -3.21 -13.91
CA ASP A 149 -5.24 -2.29 -13.10
C ASP A 149 -6.58 -1.95 -13.77
N ARG A 150 -6.54 -1.70 -15.08
CA ARG A 150 -7.74 -1.34 -15.88
C ARG A 150 -8.67 -2.52 -16.17
N GLN A 151 -8.18 -3.75 -16.12
CA GLN A 151 -8.95 -4.94 -16.50
C GLN A 151 -9.45 -5.71 -15.28
N VAL A 152 -8.71 -5.64 -14.17
CA VAL A 152 -8.93 -6.46 -12.99
C VAL A 152 -9.44 -5.58 -11.85
N HIS A 153 -10.67 -5.85 -11.41
CA HIS A 153 -11.35 -5.01 -10.42
C HIS A 153 -11.54 -5.73 -9.08
N GLY A 154 -11.84 -4.94 -8.05
CA GLY A 154 -12.09 -5.43 -6.69
C GLY A 154 -10.79 -5.75 -5.95
N GLY A 155 -10.90 -6.50 -4.85
CA GLY A 155 -9.76 -6.75 -3.95
C GLY A 155 -8.58 -7.44 -4.61
N PHE A 156 -8.81 -8.22 -5.68
CA PHE A 156 -7.72 -8.84 -6.44
C PHE A 156 -6.93 -7.82 -7.25
N GLY A 157 -7.61 -6.86 -7.92
CA GLY A 157 -6.95 -5.77 -8.63
C GLY A 157 -6.15 -4.87 -7.68
N ILE A 158 -6.77 -4.47 -6.57
CA ILE A 158 -6.14 -3.63 -5.53
C ILE A 158 -4.82 -4.27 -5.04
N MET A 159 -4.85 -5.55 -4.66
CA MET A 159 -3.64 -6.25 -4.22
C MET A 159 -2.60 -6.45 -5.33
N LEU A 160 -3.05 -6.78 -6.53
CA LEU A 160 -2.16 -7.18 -7.62
C LEU A 160 -1.28 -6.02 -8.09
N ASP A 161 -1.83 -4.81 -8.11
CA ASP A 161 -1.10 -3.59 -8.51
C ASP A 161 0.15 -3.36 -7.63
N ASP A 162 -0.02 -3.38 -6.31
CA ASP A 162 1.08 -3.19 -5.36
C ASP A 162 2.03 -4.38 -5.29
N ILE A 163 1.53 -5.60 -5.47
CA ILE A 163 2.38 -6.78 -5.58
C ILE A 163 3.33 -6.64 -6.76
N ILE A 164 2.83 -6.23 -7.93
CA ILE A 164 3.66 -6.06 -9.13
C ILE A 164 4.62 -4.88 -8.93
N ALA A 165 4.18 -3.76 -8.35
CA ALA A 165 5.06 -2.64 -8.00
C ALA A 165 6.20 -3.08 -7.07
N GLY A 166 5.88 -3.87 -6.05
CA GLY A 166 6.85 -4.44 -5.12
C GLY A 166 7.84 -5.40 -5.79
N LEU A 167 7.39 -6.22 -6.74
CA LEU A 167 8.25 -7.10 -7.53
C LEU A 167 9.22 -6.31 -8.41
N TRP A 168 8.78 -5.23 -9.05
CA TRP A 168 9.67 -4.34 -9.83
C TRP A 168 10.73 -3.69 -8.95
N ALA A 169 10.33 -3.15 -7.80
CA ALA A 169 11.26 -2.56 -6.84
C ALA A 169 12.27 -3.59 -6.31
N ALA A 170 11.79 -4.78 -5.93
CA ALA A 170 12.63 -5.90 -5.49
C ALA A 170 13.62 -6.32 -6.58
N LEU A 171 13.20 -6.39 -7.84
CA LEU A 171 14.08 -6.75 -8.96
C LEU A 171 15.22 -5.75 -9.12
N CYS A 172 14.93 -4.43 -9.04
CA CYS A 172 15.97 -3.40 -9.09
C CYS A 172 16.99 -3.55 -7.96
N ILE A 173 16.51 -3.76 -6.72
CA ILE A 173 17.39 -3.95 -5.55
C ILE A 173 18.20 -5.23 -5.71
N PHE A 174 17.57 -6.32 -6.14
CA PHE A 174 18.23 -7.60 -6.36
C PHE A 174 19.36 -7.48 -7.37
N ILE A 175 19.12 -6.89 -8.54
CA ILE A 175 20.15 -6.68 -9.56
C ILE A 175 21.30 -5.83 -9.01
N TYR A 176 20.99 -4.72 -8.34
CA TYR A 176 22.00 -3.85 -7.75
C TYR A 176 22.90 -4.59 -6.75
N LEU A 177 22.30 -5.36 -5.83
CA LEU A 177 23.04 -6.12 -4.82
C LEU A 177 23.86 -7.27 -5.43
N ASN A 178 23.31 -7.97 -6.42
CA ASN A 178 24.06 -9.02 -7.12
C ASN A 178 25.31 -8.47 -7.79
N ILE A 179 25.22 -7.31 -8.44
CA ILE A 179 26.39 -6.68 -9.09
C ILE A 179 27.38 -6.14 -8.05
N SER A 180 26.88 -5.58 -6.94
CA SER A 180 27.74 -4.94 -5.93
C SER A 180 28.45 -5.93 -5.01
N LEU A 181 27.92 -7.14 -4.86
CA LEU A 181 28.46 -8.19 -3.98
C LEU A 181 29.19 -9.32 -4.73
N ALA A 182 29.15 -9.30 -6.07
CA ALA A 182 29.94 -10.19 -6.93
C ALA A 182 31.40 -9.72 -7.01
#